data_AF-A0A839NUM7-F1
#
_entry.id   AF-A0A839NUM7-F1
#
_cell.length_a   1.000
_cell.length_b   1.000
_cell.length_c   1.000
_cell.angle_alpha   90.00
_cell.angle_beta   90.00
_cell.angle_gamma   90.00
#
_symmetry.space_group_name_H-M   'P 1'
#
loop_
_entity.id
_entity.type
_entity.pdbx_description
1 polymer ?
#
loop_
_entity_poly.entity_id
_entity_poly.type
_entity_poly.pdbx_seq_one_letter_code
_entity_poly.pdbx_strand_id
1 'polypeptide(L)'
;MMNNLYIKDQPFPFYIEPGQTLGMVLDWKDFLQMDRYRDRSYTMKYTTYLGPSKQINEQIWNFKINKPNYSILREVQKNQTPTIFLQNQFQAWDKEIKRIDEILKNSPKLPLASQLIRNNANLQYANYIFDYTTGRDYYSKQNTNNQILKIQIEPSYYSFINRLDLDDYILFTSQEFSTFINRFEFSPLFDRFKYQSDKNREKLILENFKKIYHTQQTPFIYQIAQLREVKGYIDDISINSVLDKYVQNFLSSVEAPVFQNEVTRLLQLKELKKAGYDLPDTYGAKIFKKLIEKHQGKILVIDFWAQWCGPCRVGIEGSVAKRKKLVDNPDLDFLFVTDESGTPDVKFFEDYNQTNFLKNSYRVTADEYLALRELFKFNGIPRYILVDESGKIRDDNFASHNLDYELRRVFPEKFKDVEL
;
A
#
# COMPACT_ATOMS: atom_id res chain seq x y z
N MET A 1 5.30 7.09 12.67
CA MET A 1 5.15 7.36 11.23
C MET A 1 4.79 8.82 11.04
N MET A 2 5.23 9.46 9.96
CA MET A 2 4.71 10.76 9.54
C MET A 2 3.32 10.49 8.95
N ASN A 3 2.31 10.64 9.79
CA ASN A 3 0.91 10.41 9.46
C ASN A 3 0.33 11.67 8.80
N ASN A 4 -0.86 11.56 8.21
CA ASN A 4 -1.60 12.71 7.71
C ASN A 4 -3.00 12.70 8.33
N LEU A 5 -3.41 13.84 8.88
CA LEU A 5 -4.83 14.14 9.09
C LEU A 5 -5.36 14.75 7.79
N TYR A 6 -6.44 14.21 7.22
CA TYR A 6 -7.04 14.75 6.01
C TYR A 6 -8.31 15.54 6.34
N ILE A 7 -8.42 16.76 5.82
CA ILE A 7 -9.64 17.58 5.92
C ILE A 7 -9.93 18.13 4.54
N LYS A 8 -11.08 17.74 3.95
CA LYS A 8 -11.45 18.08 2.55
C LYS A 8 -10.32 17.75 1.56
N ASP A 9 -9.80 16.54 1.63
CA ASP A 9 -8.68 16.03 0.83
C ASP A 9 -7.34 16.78 0.99
N GLN A 10 -7.26 17.72 1.93
CA GLN A 10 -6.01 18.42 2.25
C GLN A 10 -5.25 17.66 3.36
N PRO A 11 -3.99 17.26 3.13
CA PRO A 11 -3.19 16.56 4.14
C PRO A 11 -2.54 17.53 5.14
N PHE A 12 -2.64 17.19 6.41
CA PHE A 12 -1.96 17.82 7.53
C PHE A 12 -1.00 16.79 8.13
N PRO A 13 0.27 16.76 7.71
CA PRO A 13 1.20 15.75 8.19
C PRO A 13 1.58 16.01 9.63
N PHE A 14 1.71 14.94 10.40
CA PHE A 14 2.18 15.02 11.77
C PHE A 14 3.04 13.80 12.15
N TYR A 15 3.93 14.03 13.09
CA TYR A 15 4.74 13.04 13.76
C TYR A 15 4.29 12.91 15.22
N ILE A 16 4.12 11.66 15.66
CA ILE A 16 3.80 11.32 17.04
C ILE A 16 4.40 9.94 17.35
N GLU A 17 4.86 9.74 18.58
CA GLU A 17 5.31 8.43 19.07
C GLU A 17 4.19 7.71 19.85
N PRO A 18 4.20 6.36 19.90
CA PRO A 18 3.25 5.61 20.71
C PRO A 18 3.21 6.10 22.17
N GLY A 19 2.01 6.28 22.70
CA GLY A 19 1.78 6.77 24.07
C GLY A 19 1.83 8.30 24.24
N GLN A 20 2.22 9.05 23.21
CA GLN A 20 2.16 10.52 23.26
C GLN A 20 0.76 11.04 22.92
N THR A 21 0.46 12.25 23.39
CA THR A 21 -0.69 13.04 22.95
C THR A 21 -0.19 14.25 22.17
N LEU A 22 -0.67 14.41 20.94
CA LEU A 22 -0.39 15.55 20.07
C LEU A 22 -1.64 16.42 20.00
N GLY A 23 -1.52 17.70 20.31
CA GLY A 23 -2.55 18.68 20.00
C GLY A 23 -2.25 19.39 18.68
N MET A 24 -3.28 19.69 17.90
CA MET A 24 -3.17 20.51 16.69
C MET A 24 -4.22 21.61 16.77
N VAL A 25 -3.80 22.87 16.67
CA VAL A 25 -4.70 24.02 16.58
C VAL A 25 -4.74 24.43 15.12
N LEU A 26 -5.84 24.12 14.44
CA LEU A 26 -6.00 24.36 13.01
C LEU A 26 -6.66 25.73 12.78
N ASP A 27 -6.03 26.58 11.97
CA ASP A 27 -6.54 27.94 11.72
C ASP A 27 -7.31 28.00 10.40
N TRP A 28 -8.53 28.54 10.45
CA TRP A 28 -9.42 28.66 9.28
C TRP A 28 -8.79 29.40 8.09
N LYS A 29 -7.91 30.38 8.33
CA LYS A 29 -7.23 31.12 7.27
C LYS A 29 -6.27 30.21 6.50
N ASP A 30 -5.59 29.29 7.16
CA ASP A 30 -4.73 28.33 6.47
C ASP A 30 -5.57 27.45 5.54
N PHE A 31 -6.73 26.96 5.97
CA PHE A 31 -7.64 26.20 5.10
C PHE A 31 -8.07 27.00 3.88
N LEU A 32 -8.50 28.25 4.06
CA LEU A 32 -8.93 29.12 2.97
C LEU A 32 -7.79 29.45 2.00
N GLN A 33 -6.53 29.43 2.45
CA GLN A 33 -5.38 29.63 1.57
C GLN A 33 -5.01 28.34 0.85
N MET A 34 -5.02 27.18 1.53
CA MET A 34 -4.79 25.88 0.91
C MET A 34 -5.79 25.63 -0.24
N ASP A 35 -7.07 25.85 0.02
CA ASP A 35 -8.13 25.72 -1.00
C ASP A 35 -7.88 26.61 -2.23
N ARG A 36 -7.40 27.84 -2.00
CA ARG A 36 -7.03 28.78 -3.08
C ARG A 36 -5.80 28.33 -3.87
N TYR A 37 -4.86 27.65 -3.24
CA TYR A 37 -3.65 27.17 -3.90
C TYR A 37 -3.92 25.95 -4.79
N ARG A 38 -5.06 25.27 -4.62
CA ARG A 38 -5.54 24.11 -5.40
C ARG A 38 -4.48 23.02 -5.57
N ASP A 39 -3.67 23.12 -6.62
CA ASP A 39 -2.64 22.19 -7.07
C ASP A 39 -1.23 22.53 -6.54
N ARG A 40 -1.08 23.62 -5.80
CA ARG A 40 0.20 24.06 -5.22
C ARG A 40 0.27 23.82 -3.72
N SER A 41 1.45 23.45 -3.23
CA SER A 41 1.67 23.28 -1.80
C SER A 41 1.64 24.61 -1.05
N TYR A 42 0.90 24.66 0.05
CA TYR A 42 0.83 25.81 0.94
C TYR A 42 1.45 25.45 2.29
N THR A 43 2.37 26.30 2.76
CA THR A 43 2.94 26.18 4.11
C THR A 43 2.02 26.92 5.07
N MET A 44 1.34 26.17 5.95
CA MET A 44 0.50 26.73 7.00
C MET A 44 1.27 27.74 7.85
N LYS A 45 0.65 28.89 8.12
CA LYS A 45 1.26 29.97 8.89
C LYS A 45 0.74 30.07 10.31
N TYR A 46 -0.50 29.65 10.54
CA TYR A 46 -1.21 29.90 11.79
C TYR A 46 -1.51 28.60 12.54
N THR A 47 -1.57 27.48 11.82
CA THR A 47 -1.72 26.15 12.40
C THR A 47 -0.48 25.78 13.21
N THR A 48 -0.70 25.42 14.48
CA THR A 48 0.39 25.07 15.42
C THR A 48 0.17 23.71 16.06
N TYR A 49 1.27 23.10 16.50
CA TYR A 49 1.29 21.84 17.22
C TYR A 49 1.44 22.10 18.72
N LEU A 50 0.94 21.17 19.55
CA LEU A 50 1.02 21.18 21.00
C LEU A 50 1.51 19.83 21.52
N GLY A 51 2.06 19.83 22.74
CA GLY A 51 2.55 18.61 23.39
C GLY A 51 4.02 18.30 23.08
N PRO A 52 4.51 17.11 23.47
CA PRO A 52 5.93 16.76 23.44
C PRO A 52 6.57 16.83 22.05
N SER A 53 5.81 16.47 21.01
CA SER A 53 6.30 16.41 19.63
C SER A 53 6.17 17.75 18.88
N LYS A 54 5.77 18.84 19.56
CA LYS A 54 5.52 20.16 18.94
C LYS A 54 6.69 20.64 18.07
N GLN A 55 7.87 20.76 18.66
CA GLN A 55 9.03 21.36 17.98
C GLN A 55 9.49 20.51 16.80
N ILE A 56 9.38 19.18 16.91
CA ILE A 56 9.68 18.26 15.80
C ILE A 56 8.72 18.53 14.65
N ASN A 57 7.41 18.56 14.92
CA ASN A 57 6.39 18.83 13.90
C ASN A 57 6.56 20.20 13.23
N GLU A 58 6.84 21.24 14.02
CA GLU A 58 7.08 22.59 13.49
C GLU A 58 8.33 22.62 12.60
N GLN A 59 9.40 21.91 12.96
CA GLN A 59 10.61 21.87 12.13
C GLN A 59 10.42 21.06 10.86
N ILE A 60 9.86 19.84 10.92
CA ILE A 60 9.67 19.00 9.73
C ILE A 60 8.69 19.65 8.73
N TRP A 61 7.64 20.31 9.23
CA TRP A 61 6.62 20.91 8.37
C TRP A 61 7.11 22.15 7.63
N ASN A 62 7.89 22.99 8.31
CA ASN A 62 8.48 24.18 7.70
C ASN A 62 9.65 23.85 6.78
N PHE A 63 10.12 22.61 6.78
CA PHE A 63 11.23 22.19 5.94
C PHE A 63 10.77 21.81 4.53
N LYS A 64 11.16 22.61 3.54
CA LYS A 64 10.91 22.30 2.12
C LYS A 64 12.07 21.47 1.57
N ILE A 65 11.78 20.25 1.12
CA ILE A 65 12.74 19.37 0.42
C ILE A 65 12.60 19.59 -1.08
N ASN A 66 13.73 19.74 -1.79
CA ASN A 66 13.72 19.77 -3.25
C ASN A 66 13.61 18.33 -3.78
N LYS A 67 12.53 18.08 -4.52
CA LYS A 67 12.23 16.74 -5.04
C LYS A 67 12.74 16.55 -6.47
N PRO A 68 13.08 15.32 -6.88
CA PRO A 68 13.29 15.01 -8.29
C PRO A 68 12.06 15.35 -9.15
N ASN A 69 12.29 15.77 -10.39
CA ASN A 69 11.21 16.19 -11.27
C ASN A 69 10.58 14.99 -12.01
N TYR A 70 9.43 14.52 -11.54
CA TYR A 70 8.69 13.43 -12.18
C TYR A 70 8.09 13.79 -13.54
N SER A 71 7.87 15.07 -13.86
CA SER A 71 7.28 15.45 -15.16
C SER A 71 8.19 15.14 -16.34
N ILE A 72 9.51 15.06 -16.11
CA ILE A 72 10.50 14.72 -17.13
C ILE A 72 10.92 13.24 -17.10
N LEU A 73 10.49 12.46 -16.10
CA LEU A 73 10.99 11.11 -15.89
C LEU A 73 10.79 10.24 -17.14
N ARG A 74 9.60 10.29 -17.74
CA ARG A 74 9.28 9.55 -18.97
C ARG A 74 10.24 9.86 -20.12
N GLU A 75 10.64 11.11 -20.28
CA GLU A 75 11.57 11.52 -21.33
C GLU A 75 13.00 11.11 -21.00
N VAL A 76 13.40 11.27 -19.74
CA VAL A 76 14.71 10.82 -19.24
C VAL A 76 14.89 9.31 -19.42
N GLN A 77 13.85 8.50 -19.15
CA GLN A 77 13.89 7.05 -19.33
C GLN A 77 14.15 6.62 -20.78
N LYS A 78 13.67 7.39 -21.76
CA LYS A 78 13.86 7.08 -23.19
C LYS A 78 15.19 7.60 -23.75
N ASN A 79 15.72 8.67 -23.16
CA ASN A 79 16.77 9.49 -23.78
C ASN A 79 18.07 9.57 -22.99
N GLN A 80 18.13 9.05 -21.75
CA GLN A 80 19.38 8.96 -20.96
C GLN A 80 19.75 7.51 -20.69
N THR A 81 21.05 7.20 -20.79
CA THR A 81 21.59 5.89 -20.37
C THR A 81 21.52 5.75 -18.85
N PRO A 82 21.48 4.51 -18.30
CA PRO A 82 21.38 4.29 -16.86
C PRO A 82 22.52 4.96 -16.09
N THR A 83 23.75 4.90 -16.62
CA THR A 83 24.94 5.51 -16.01
C THR A 83 24.84 7.03 -15.94
N ILE A 84 24.46 7.69 -17.04
CA ILE A 84 24.33 9.16 -17.09
C ILE A 84 23.23 9.61 -16.14
N PHE A 85 22.08 8.93 -16.17
CA PHE A 85 20.98 9.23 -15.28
C PHE A 85 21.40 9.12 -13.81
N LEU A 86 22.05 8.02 -13.43
CA LEU A 86 22.48 7.78 -12.06
C LEU A 86 23.49 8.84 -11.58
N GLN A 87 24.47 9.20 -12.42
CA GLN A 87 25.43 10.27 -12.12
C GLN A 87 24.73 11.61 -11.89
N ASN A 88 23.76 11.98 -12.73
CA ASN A 88 22.97 13.20 -12.55
C ASN A 88 22.17 13.17 -11.24
N GLN A 89 21.56 12.03 -10.91
CA GLN A 89 20.80 11.90 -9.66
C GLN A 89 21.71 11.96 -8.43
N PHE A 90 22.92 11.41 -8.48
CA PHE A 90 23.90 11.53 -7.39
C PHE A 90 24.30 12.99 -7.15
N GLN A 91 24.61 13.74 -8.20
CA GLN A 91 24.93 15.17 -8.06
C GLN A 91 23.77 15.97 -7.48
N ALA A 92 22.54 15.71 -7.94
CA ALA A 92 21.35 16.37 -7.43
C ALA A 92 21.08 16.01 -5.96
N TRP A 93 21.24 14.73 -5.60
CA TRP A 93 21.06 14.22 -4.25
C TRP A 93 22.10 14.81 -3.29
N ASP A 94 23.38 14.80 -3.65
CA ASP A 94 24.47 15.36 -2.83
C ASP A 94 24.27 16.86 -2.59
N LYS A 95 23.84 17.59 -3.63
CA LYS A 95 23.49 19.01 -3.53
C LYS A 95 22.35 19.26 -2.54
N GLU A 96 21.31 18.42 -2.58
CA GLU A 96 20.16 18.59 -1.70
C GLU A 96 20.48 18.22 -0.25
N ILE A 97 21.22 17.14 0.01
CA ILE A 97 21.64 16.78 1.37
C ILE A 97 22.54 17.87 1.96
N LYS A 98 23.48 18.41 1.16
CA LYS A 98 24.30 19.54 1.59
C LYS A 98 23.45 20.76 1.95
N ARG A 99 22.45 21.11 1.12
CA ARG A 99 21.52 22.21 1.41
C ARG A 99 20.72 21.94 2.69
N ILE A 100 20.25 20.70 2.88
CA ILE A 100 19.52 20.30 4.08
C ILE A 100 20.39 20.54 5.32
N ASP A 101 21.62 20.06 5.29
CA ASP A 101 22.56 20.17 6.40
C ASP A 101 22.92 21.62 6.73
N GLU A 102 23.09 22.47 5.71
CA GLU A 102 23.32 23.90 5.89
C GLU A 102 22.14 24.61 6.55
N ILE A 103 20.89 24.27 6.18
CA ILE A 103 19.69 24.85 6.80
C ILE A 103 19.54 24.34 8.24
N LEU A 104 19.72 23.04 8.47
CA LEU A 104 19.59 22.42 9.80
C LEU A 104 20.65 22.93 10.78
N LYS A 105 21.87 23.22 10.31
CA LYS A 105 22.93 23.84 11.12
C LYS A 105 22.52 25.19 11.72
N ASN A 106 21.67 25.94 11.02
CA ASN A 106 21.15 27.24 11.44
C ASN A 106 19.76 27.16 12.09
N SER A 107 19.25 25.95 12.32
CA SER A 107 17.94 25.69 12.92
C SER A 107 18.08 25.18 14.37
N PRO A 108 16.99 25.14 15.16
CA PRO A 108 17.00 24.45 16.45
C PRO A 108 17.54 23.02 16.32
N LYS A 109 18.44 22.63 17.23
CA LYS A 109 19.10 21.32 17.22
C LYS A 109 18.16 20.25 17.75
N LEU A 110 17.38 19.66 16.86
CA LEU A 110 16.51 18.52 17.14
C LEU A 110 17.02 17.32 16.31
N PRO A 111 17.77 16.37 16.92
CA PRO A 111 18.39 15.26 16.20
C PRO A 111 17.37 14.41 15.42
N LEU A 112 16.25 14.06 16.05
CA LEU A 112 15.20 13.26 15.44
C LEU A 112 14.56 13.98 14.24
N ALA A 113 14.24 15.27 14.35
CA ALA A 113 13.67 16.03 13.24
C ALA A 113 14.66 16.15 12.07
N SER A 114 15.94 16.39 12.36
CA SER A 114 17.02 16.38 11.35
C SER A 114 17.08 15.03 10.61
N GLN A 115 17.00 13.93 11.34
CA GLN A 115 17.02 12.58 10.77
C GLN A 115 15.77 12.29 9.94
N LEU A 116 14.57 12.66 10.41
CA LEU A 116 13.32 12.55 9.66
C LEU A 116 13.39 13.29 8.32
N ILE A 117 13.89 14.53 8.31
CA ILE A 117 14.03 15.36 7.11
C ILE A 117 15.01 14.71 6.11
N ARG A 118 16.20 14.30 6.60
CA ARG A 118 17.22 13.64 5.76
C ARG A 118 16.70 12.33 5.17
N ASN A 119 16.08 11.48 5.98
CA ASN A 119 15.53 10.20 5.54
C ASN A 119 14.41 10.39 4.51
N ASN A 120 13.56 11.39 4.68
CA ASN A 120 12.55 11.71 3.68
C ASN A 120 13.17 12.11 2.34
N ALA A 121 14.18 12.99 2.34
CA ALA A 121 14.90 13.38 1.12
C ALA A 121 15.62 12.19 0.47
N ASN A 122 16.35 11.42 1.26
CA ASN A 122 17.05 10.21 0.81
C ASN A 122 16.11 9.23 0.10
N LEU A 123 14.94 8.96 0.69
CA LEU A 123 13.96 8.06 0.09
C LEU A 123 13.30 8.64 -1.17
N GLN A 124 13.13 9.96 -1.30
CA GLN A 124 12.66 10.58 -2.55
C GLN A 124 13.63 10.34 -3.72
N TYR A 125 14.93 10.55 -3.49
CA TYR A 125 15.93 10.28 -4.53
C TYR A 125 16.05 8.79 -4.83
N ALA A 126 16.04 7.94 -3.81
CA ALA A 126 16.05 6.49 -4.00
C ALA A 126 14.85 6.00 -4.83
N ASN A 127 13.63 6.47 -4.52
CA ASN A 127 12.41 6.14 -5.26
C ASN A 127 12.50 6.58 -6.72
N TYR A 128 12.97 7.80 -6.98
CA TYR A 128 13.12 8.29 -8.35
C TYR A 128 14.14 7.47 -9.16
N ILE A 129 15.23 7.02 -8.51
CA ILE A 129 16.22 6.15 -9.14
C ILE A 129 15.62 4.76 -9.43
N PHE A 130 14.84 4.19 -8.51
CA PHE A 130 14.09 2.98 -8.80
C PHE A 130 13.09 3.18 -9.96
N ASP A 131 12.32 4.26 -9.93
CA ASP A 131 11.27 4.51 -10.93
C ASP A 131 11.86 4.70 -12.33
N TYR A 132 13.11 5.15 -12.49
CA TYR A 132 13.79 5.18 -13.78
C TYR A 132 13.83 3.81 -14.48
N THR A 133 14.03 2.71 -13.74
CA THR A 133 14.06 1.38 -14.35
C THR A 133 12.65 0.88 -14.68
N THR A 134 11.64 1.33 -13.93
CA THR A 134 10.24 0.94 -14.14
C THR A 134 9.71 1.40 -15.50
N GLY A 135 9.05 0.52 -16.25
CA GLY A 135 8.43 0.88 -17.53
C GLY A 135 9.39 1.00 -18.73
N ARG A 136 10.72 0.91 -18.55
CA ARG A 136 11.66 0.83 -19.68
C ARG A 136 11.37 -0.36 -20.59
N ASP A 137 11.01 -1.50 -20.03
CA ASP A 137 10.58 -2.69 -20.79
C ASP A 137 9.28 -2.46 -21.58
N TYR A 138 8.38 -1.64 -21.05
CA TYR A 138 7.17 -1.25 -21.75
C TYR A 138 7.51 -0.31 -22.92
N TYR A 139 8.35 0.70 -22.68
CA TYR A 139 8.75 1.64 -23.73
C TYR A 139 9.63 1.00 -24.80
N SER A 140 10.48 0.03 -24.45
CA SER A 140 11.31 -0.69 -25.42
C SER A 140 10.47 -1.51 -26.39
N LYS A 141 9.34 -2.06 -25.92
CA LYS A 141 8.33 -2.73 -26.76
C LYS A 141 7.57 -1.77 -27.68
N GLN A 142 7.34 -0.53 -27.24
CA GLN A 142 6.69 0.50 -28.06
C GLN A 142 7.62 1.09 -29.14
N ASN A 143 8.91 1.23 -28.82
CA ASN A 143 9.91 1.77 -29.72
C ASN A 143 11.12 0.85 -29.82
N THR A 144 10.97 -0.19 -30.63
CA THR A 144 11.95 -1.26 -30.81
C THR A 144 13.29 -0.81 -31.42
N ASN A 145 13.37 0.41 -31.95
CA ASN A 145 14.59 0.96 -32.55
C ASN A 145 15.39 1.86 -31.60
N ASN A 146 14.84 2.22 -30.44
CA ASN A 146 15.54 3.06 -29.47
C ASN A 146 16.69 2.27 -28.81
N GLN A 147 17.93 2.66 -29.11
CA GLN A 147 19.14 2.00 -28.61
C GLN A 147 19.33 2.19 -27.09
N ILE A 148 18.89 3.32 -26.54
CA ILE A 148 19.00 3.60 -25.10
C ILE A 148 18.10 2.66 -24.31
N LEU A 149 16.87 2.42 -24.78
CA LEU A 149 15.92 1.51 -24.14
C LEU A 149 16.35 0.03 -24.23
N LYS A 150 17.28 -0.31 -25.12
CA LYS A 150 17.88 -1.66 -25.22
C LYS A 150 19.01 -1.92 -24.24
N ILE A 151 19.57 -0.87 -23.62
CA ILE A 151 20.63 -1.02 -22.62
C ILE A 151 20.04 -1.74 -21.40
N GLN A 152 20.61 -2.91 -21.09
CA GLN A 152 20.26 -3.67 -19.90
C GLN A 152 20.72 -2.94 -18.63
N ILE A 153 19.93 -3.05 -17.56
CA ILE A 153 20.28 -2.47 -16.26
C ILE A 153 21.16 -3.47 -15.51
N GLU A 154 22.46 -3.16 -15.43
CA GLU A 154 23.41 -3.97 -14.67
C GLU A 154 23.11 -3.94 -13.16
N PRO A 155 23.38 -5.02 -12.40
CA PRO A 155 23.17 -5.06 -10.95
C PRO A 155 23.87 -3.93 -10.19
N SER A 156 25.02 -3.46 -10.68
CA SER A 156 25.78 -2.34 -10.10
C SER A 156 25.00 -1.01 -10.10
N TYR A 157 23.99 -0.86 -10.96
CA TYR A 157 23.09 0.30 -10.95
C TYR A 157 22.44 0.48 -9.57
N TYR A 158 22.07 -0.61 -8.91
CA TYR A 158 21.38 -0.59 -7.61
C TYR A 158 22.31 -0.34 -6.41
N SER A 159 23.61 -0.15 -6.64
CA SER A 159 24.58 0.21 -5.60
C SER A 159 24.30 1.57 -4.95
N PHE A 160 23.42 2.41 -5.52
CA PHE A 160 22.95 3.64 -4.88
C PHE A 160 22.34 3.40 -3.51
N ILE A 161 21.86 2.18 -3.24
CA ILE A 161 21.29 1.81 -1.94
C ILE A 161 22.31 1.95 -0.80
N ASN A 162 23.62 1.90 -1.09
CA ASN A 162 24.70 2.19 -0.15
C ASN A 162 24.73 3.64 0.37
N ARG A 163 23.94 4.55 -0.23
CA ARG A 163 23.74 5.92 0.25
C ARG A 163 22.71 6.00 1.38
N LEU A 164 22.01 4.90 1.67
CA LEU A 164 21.02 4.79 2.75
C LEU A 164 21.59 3.95 3.88
N ASP A 165 21.26 4.31 5.11
CA ASP A 165 21.45 3.44 6.27
C ASP A 165 20.23 2.53 6.40
N LEU A 166 20.32 1.30 5.87
CA LEU A 166 19.24 0.32 5.91
C LEU A 166 19.04 -0.33 7.30
N ASP A 167 19.83 0.04 8.30
CA ASP A 167 19.58 -0.33 9.70
C ASP A 167 18.79 0.76 10.45
N ASP A 168 18.67 1.95 9.87
CA ASP A 168 17.90 3.05 10.45
C ASP A 168 16.38 2.80 10.34
N TYR A 169 15.79 2.29 11.42
CA TYR A 169 14.35 2.08 11.52
C TYR A 169 13.53 3.37 11.37
N ILE A 170 14.10 4.56 11.52
CA ILE A 170 13.38 5.84 11.31
C ILE A 170 12.99 6.00 9.83
N LEU A 171 13.63 5.29 8.89
CA LEU A 171 13.17 5.24 7.50
C LEU A 171 11.69 4.84 7.39
N PHE A 172 11.18 3.97 8.26
CA PHE A 172 9.76 3.56 8.30
C PHE A 172 8.80 4.73 8.50
N THR A 173 9.27 5.81 9.10
CA THR A 173 8.42 6.93 9.43
C THR A 173 8.22 7.88 8.25
N SER A 174 9.01 7.75 7.19
CA SER A 174 8.88 8.57 5.98
C SER A 174 7.61 8.23 5.20
N GLN A 175 6.97 9.25 4.63
CA GLN A 175 5.85 9.08 3.71
C GLN A 175 6.25 8.34 2.42
N GLU A 176 7.53 8.38 2.09
CA GLU A 176 8.11 7.78 0.89
C GLU A 176 8.45 6.30 1.07
N PHE A 177 8.43 5.82 2.32
CA PHE A 177 8.89 4.47 2.67
C PHE A 177 8.03 3.38 2.03
N SER A 178 6.71 3.57 1.95
CA SER A 178 5.82 2.58 1.33
C SER A 178 6.17 2.34 -0.14
N THR A 179 6.47 3.40 -0.88
CA THR A 179 6.96 3.30 -2.27
C THR A 179 8.32 2.64 -2.30
N PHE A 180 9.24 3.08 -1.43
CA PHE A 180 10.60 2.56 -1.37
C PHE A 180 10.67 1.06 -1.11
N ILE A 181 10.00 0.57 -0.06
CA ILE A 181 10.03 -0.86 0.26
C ILE A 181 9.41 -1.70 -0.86
N ASN A 182 8.36 -1.19 -1.52
CA ASN A 182 7.79 -1.85 -2.70
C ASN A 182 8.81 -1.91 -3.84
N ARG A 183 9.46 -0.80 -4.19
CA ARG A 183 10.48 -0.79 -5.26
C ARG A 183 11.67 -1.67 -4.93
N PHE A 184 12.11 -1.66 -3.68
CA PHE A 184 13.17 -2.52 -3.17
C PHE A 184 12.81 -4.00 -3.39
N GLU A 185 11.61 -4.44 -2.97
CA GLU A 185 11.11 -5.81 -3.07
C GLU A 185 10.99 -6.33 -4.51
N PHE A 186 10.74 -5.43 -5.47
CA PHE A 186 10.58 -5.75 -6.89
C PHE A 186 11.81 -5.39 -7.73
N SER A 187 12.92 -5.07 -7.08
CA SER A 187 14.20 -4.81 -7.73
C SER A 187 15.15 -6.01 -7.62
N PRO A 188 16.26 -6.02 -8.39
CA PRO A 188 17.33 -7.00 -8.23
C PRO A 188 17.97 -7.05 -6.82
N LEU A 189 17.70 -6.08 -5.94
CA LEU A 189 18.13 -6.12 -4.53
C LEU A 189 17.39 -7.18 -3.72
N PHE A 190 16.19 -7.57 -4.14
CA PHE A 190 15.37 -8.61 -3.53
C PHE A 190 14.74 -9.47 -4.63
N ASP A 191 15.57 -9.99 -5.56
CA ASP A 191 15.11 -10.60 -6.80
C ASP A 191 14.38 -11.94 -6.60
N ARG A 192 13.08 -11.84 -6.32
CA ARG A 192 12.20 -12.97 -6.02
C ARG A 192 12.04 -13.94 -7.19
N PHE A 193 12.10 -13.42 -8.42
CA PHE A 193 11.76 -14.14 -9.63
C PHE A 193 12.96 -14.86 -10.23
N LYS A 194 14.15 -14.25 -10.20
CA LYS A 194 15.38 -14.84 -10.75
C LYS A 194 15.73 -16.20 -10.13
N TYR A 195 15.42 -16.38 -8.85
CA TYR A 195 15.77 -17.59 -8.09
C TYR A 195 14.55 -18.46 -7.77
N GLN A 196 13.40 -18.25 -8.42
CA GLN A 196 12.14 -18.89 -8.03
C GLN A 196 12.20 -20.44 -8.02
N SER A 197 13.00 -21.05 -8.91
CA SER A 197 13.17 -22.50 -9.00
C SER A 197 14.30 -23.07 -8.14
N ASP A 198 15.07 -22.22 -7.44
CA ASP A 198 16.23 -22.65 -6.67
C ASP A 198 15.85 -23.06 -5.25
N LYS A 199 16.32 -24.23 -4.81
CA LYS A 199 16.09 -24.74 -3.45
C LYS A 199 16.70 -23.84 -2.36
N ASN A 200 17.72 -23.05 -2.71
CA ASN A 200 18.42 -22.12 -1.82
C ASN A 200 18.14 -20.64 -2.17
N ARG A 201 17.02 -20.37 -2.83
CA ARG A 201 16.59 -19.03 -3.27
C ARG A 201 16.86 -17.92 -2.25
N GLU A 202 16.39 -18.07 -1.02
CA GLU A 202 16.53 -17.05 0.04
C GLU A 202 17.99 -16.68 0.29
N LYS A 203 18.85 -17.70 0.39
CA LYS A 203 20.29 -17.54 0.59
C LYS A 203 20.92 -16.80 -0.60
N LEU A 204 20.57 -17.17 -1.83
CA LEU A 204 21.11 -16.52 -3.04
C LEU A 204 20.68 -15.06 -3.16
N ILE A 205 19.41 -14.75 -2.88
CA ILE A 205 18.91 -13.37 -2.87
C ILE A 205 19.69 -12.55 -1.83
N LEU A 206 19.85 -13.07 -0.61
CA LEU A 206 20.58 -12.40 0.46
C LEU A 206 22.07 -12.22 0.13
N GLU A 207 22.74 -13.23 -0.41
CA GLU A 207 24.15 -13.15 -0.80
C GLU A 207 24.39 -12.11 -1.89
N ASN A 208 23.50 -12.01 -2.88
CA ASN A 208 23.60 -10.97 -3.91
C ASN A 208 23.36 -9.58 -3.33
N PHE A 209 22.36 -9.44 -2.46
CA PHE A 209 22.11 -8.18 -1.77
C PHE A 209 23.34 -7.76 -0.96
N LYS A 210 23.91 -8.66 -0.16
CA LYS A 210 25.11 -8.37 0.66
C LYS A 210 26.31 -7.93 -0.18
N LYS A 211 26.47 -8.50 -1.38
CA LYS A 211 27.50 -8.04 -2.34
C LYS A 211 27.24 -6.63 -2.86
N ILE A 212 25.98 -6.28 -3.15
CA ILE A 212 25.63 -4.93 -3.65
C ILE A 212 25.69 -3.88 -2.54
N TYR A 213 25.23 -4.23 -1.34
CA TYR A 213 25.16 -3.34 -0.17
C TYR A 213 26.44 -3.34 0.70
N HIS A 214 27.46 -4.09 0.28
CA HIS A 214 28.76 -4.19 0.97
C HIS A 214 28.67 -4.46 2.49
N THR A 215 27.81 -5.40 2.89
CA THR A 215 27.59 -5.74 4.31
C THR A 215 27.78 -7.22 4.58
N GLN A 216 28.13 -7.55 5.82
CA GLN A 216 28.12 -8.92 6.35
C GLN A 216 26.84 -9.23 7.13
N GLN A 217 26.19 -8.21 7.68
CA GLN A 217 24.96 -8.33 8.46
C GLN A 217 23.73 -8.20 7.55
N THR A 218 22.56 -8.62 8.03
CA THR A 218 21.30 -8.45 7.31
C THR A 218 20.60 -7.20 7.85
N PRO A 219 20.48 -6.11 7.07
CA PRO A 219 19.96 -4.86 7.59
C PRO A 219 18.49 -4.91 7.97
N PHE A 220 18.06 -4.04 8.89
CA PHE A 220 16.67 -3.98 9.36
C PHE A 220 15.64 -3.86 8.22
N ILE A 221 15.86 -2.99 7.23
CA ILE A 221 14.96 -2.84 6.07
C ILE A 221 14.86 -4.16 5.27
N TYR A 222 15.96 -4.89 5.10
CA TYR A 222 15.95 -6.17 4.40
C TYR A 222 15.11 -7.21 5.15
N GLN A 223 15.25 -7.26 6.49
CA GLN A 223 14.44 -8.15 7.34
C GLN A 223 12.95 -7.81 7.22
N ILE A 224 12.59 -6.55 6.99
CA ILE A 224 11.19 -6.17 6.75
C ILE A 224 10.71 -6.66 5.38
N ALA A 225 11.54 -6.59 4.33
CA ALA A 225 11.21 -7.18 3.03
C ALA A 225 10.98 -8.71 3.15
N GLN A 226 11.78 -9.40 3.97
CA GLN A 226 11.58 -10.82 4.30
C GLN A 226 10.28 -11.05 5.06
N LEU A 227 9.97 -10.25 6.09
CA LEU A 227 8.71 -10.34 6.83
C LEU A 227 7.49 -10.17 5.92
N ARG A 228 7.56 -9.22 4.97
CA ARG A 228 6.50 -8.98 3.99
C ARG A 228 6.35 -10.14 3.00
N GLU A 229 7.43 -10.83 2.66
CA GLU A 229 7.37 -12.10 1.93
C GLU A 229 6.71 -13.22 2.75
N VAL A 230 7.11 -13.38 4.02
CA VAL A 230 6.49 -14.34 4.96
C VAL A 230 5.01 -14.06 5.13
N LYS A 231 4.61 -12.79 5.27
CA LYS A 231 3.20 -12.39 5.30
C LYS A 231 2.45 -12.89 4.05
N GLY A 232 3.05 -12.78 2.87
CA GLY A 232 2.48 -13.32 1.63
C GLY A 232 2.22 -14.83 1.71
N TYR A 233 3.15 -15.60 2.28
CA TYR A 233 2.96 -17.04 2.51
C TYR A 233 1.91 -17.34 3.60
N ILE A 234 1.83 -16.52 4.65
CA ILE A 234 0.81 -16.67 5.71
C ILE A 234 -0.58 -16.46 5.11
N ASP A 235 -0.76 -15.40 4.31
CA ASP A 235 -2.03 -15.06 3.68
C ASP A 235 -2.51 -16.16 2.70
N ASP A 236 -1.58 -16.91 2.09
CA ASP A 236 -1.89 -18.02 1.19
C ASP A 236 -2.09 -19.35 1.94
N ILE A 237 -3.36 -19.73 2.15
CA ILE A 237 -3.78 -20.98 2.80
C ILE A 237 -3.34 -22.23 2.01
N SER A 238 -3.13 -22.13 0.69
CA SER A 238 -2.75 -23.28 -0.13
C SER A 238 -1.31 -23.77 0.13
N ILE A 239 -0.49 -22.91 0.75
CA ILE A 239 0.96 -23.11 0.96
C ILE A 239 1.26 -23.72 2.35
N ASN A 240 0.27 -24.20 3.09
CA ASN A 240 0.43 -24.69 4.47
C ASN A 240 1.55 -25.74 4.63
N SER A 241 1.80 -26.60 3.63
CA SER A 241 2.82 -27.64 3.71
C SER A 241 4.26 -27.11 3.77
N VAL A 242 4.52 -25.87 3.35
CA VAL A 242 5.85 -25.24 3.39
C VAL A 242 5.87 -23.96 4.23
N LEU A 243 4.72 -23.46 4.69
CA LEU A 243 4.61 -22.26 5.51
C LEU A 243 5.48 -22.34 6.77
N ASP A 244 5.43 -23.46 7.49
CA ASP A 244 6.20 -23.65 8.71
C ASP A 244 7.69 -23.48 8.44
N LYS A 245 8.19 -24.01 7.32
CA LYS A 245 9.60 -23.86 6.92
C LYS A 245 9.95 -22.37 6.71
N TYR A 246 9.14 -21.62 5.97
CA TYR A 246 9.38 -20.21 5.70
C TYR A 246 9.35 -19.36 6.98
N VAL A 247 8.38 -19.62 7.86
CA VAL A 247 8.26 -18.95 9.16
C VAL A 247 9.47 -19.27 10.03
N GLN A 248 9.87 -20.53 10.16
CA GLN A 248 11.02 -20.93 10.98
C GLN A 248 12.35 -20.39 10.41
N ASN A 249 12.53 -20.42 9.08
CA ASN A 249 13.69 -19.81 8.42
C ASN A 249 13.78 -18.31 8.73
N PHE A 250 12.66 -17.59 8.63
CA PHE A 250 12.64 -16.16 8.93
C PHE A 250 12.91 -15.89 10.41
N LEU A 251 12.21 -16.58 11.32
CA LEU A 251 12.37 -16.40 12.77
C LEU A 251 13.78 -16.72 13.27
N SER A 252 14.45 -17.71 12.67
CA SER A 252 15.86 -18.03 12.99
C SER A 252 16.85 -17.02 12.41
N SER A 253 16.43 -16.19 11.46
CA SER A 253 17.26 -15.17 10.81
C SER A 253 17.17 -13.78 11.45
N VAL A 254 16.25 -13.58 12.40
CA VAL A 254 15.98 -12.28 13.02
C VAL A 254 16.08 -12.34 14.55
N GLU A 255 16.68 -11.31 15.14
CA GLU A 255 16.86 -11.23 16.60
C GLU A 255 15.85 -10.28 17.28
N ALA A 256 15.37 -9.25 16.58
CA ALA A 256 14.51 -8.23 17.19
C ALA A 256 13.12 -8.78 17.55
N PRO A 257 12.65 -8.62 18.81
CA PRO A 257 11.36 -9.18 19.27
C PRO A 257 10.14 -8.73 18.46
N VAL A 258 10.23 -7.56 17.81
CA VAL A 258 9.15 -7.03 16.95
C VAL A 258 8.78 -8.01 15.83
N PHE A 259 9.76 -8.72 15.26
CA PHE A 259 9.50 -9.68 14.17
C PHE A 259 8.79 -10.93 14.67
N GLN A 260 9.20 -11.45 15.83
CA GLN A 260 8.55 -12.60 16.47
C GLN A 260 7.09 -12.27 16.80
N ASN A 261 6.86 -11.12 17.47
CA ASN A 261 5.52 -10.65 17.81
C ASN A 261 4.64 -10.46 16.57
N GLU A 262 5.19 -9.89 15.50
CA GLU A 262 4.44 -9.65 14.28
C GLU A 262 4.09 -10.96 13.55
N VAL A 263 5.01 -11.92 13.48
CA VAL A 263 4.72 -13.26 12.94
C VAL A 263 3.62 -13.95 13.74
N THR A 264 3.69 -13.93 15.08
CA THR A 264 2.64 -14.47 15.94
C THR A 264 1.30 -13.81 15.66
N ARG A 265 1.26 -12.47 15.56
CA ARG A 265 0.05 -11.71 15.23
C ARG A 265 -0.51 -12.11 13.86
N LEU A 266 0.34 -12.26 12.85
CA LEU A 266 -0.07 -12.65 11.49
C LEU A 266 -0.64 -14.08 11.45
N LEU A 267 -0.03 -15.03 12.17
CA LEU A 267 -0.56 -16.40 12.29
C LEU A 267 -1.91 -16.43 13.02
N GLN A 268 -2.07 -15.65 14.10
CA GLN A 268 -3.36 -15.50 14.77
C GLN A 268 -4.43 -14.91 13.84
N LEU A 269 -4.08 -13.88 13.07
CA LEU A 269 -4.99 -13.31 12.08
C LEU A 269 -5.38 -14.31 11.00
N LYS A 270 -4.45 -15.17 10.56
CA LYS A 270 -4.76 -16.24 9.60
C LYS A 270 -5.80 -17.20 10.16
N GLU A 271 -5.64 -17.67 11.40
CA GLU A 271 -6.61 -18.56 12.04
C GLU A 271 -7.95 -17.86 12.27
N LEU A 272 -7.96 -16.58 12.64
CA LEU A 272 -9.19 -15.78 12.74
C LEU A 272 -9.92 -15.67 11.40
N LYS A 273 -9.22 -15.41 10.29
CA LYS A 273 -9.81 -15.41 8.94
C LYS A 273 -10.36 -16.78 8.55
N LYS A 274 -9.64 -17.85 8.91
CA LYS A 274 -10.07 -19.24 8.67
C LYS A 274 -11.26 -19.68 9.53
N ALA A 275 -11.43 -19.12 10.73
CA ALA A 275 -12.60 -19.36 11.56
C ALA A 275 -13.78 -18.44 11.18
N GLY A 276 -13.47 -17.27 10.62
CA GLY A 276 -14.41 -16.17 10.50
C GLY A 276 -14.58 -15.46 11.85
N TYR A 277 -14.90 -14.16 11.82
CA TYR A 277 -15.15 -13.38 13.02
C TYR A 277 -16.53 -12.71 13.00
N ASP A 278 -17.07 -12.54 14.21
CA ASP A 278 -18.31 -11.82 14.43
C ASP A 278 -18.07 -10.31 14.42
N LEU A 279 -18.98 -9.57 13.80
CA LEU A 279 -18.90 -8.11 13.78
C LEU A 279 -19.07 -7.51 15.18
N PRO A 280 -18.33 -6.45 15.53
CA PRO A 280 -18.52 -5.74 16.79
C PRO A 280 -19.93 -5.11 16.87
N ASP A 281 -20.42 -4.81 18.08
CA ASP A 281 -21.69 -4.10 18.24
C ASP A 281 -21.52 -2.59 18.00
N THR A 282 -21.49 -2.21 16.71
CA THR A 282 -21.37 -0.81 16.28
C THR A 282 -22.52 -0.41 15.36
N TYR A 283 -22.68 0.89 15.12
CA TYR A 283 -23.67 1.39 14.16
C TYR A 283 -23.41 0.84 12.74
N GLY A 284 -22.15 0.86 12.29
CA GLY A 284 -21.75 0.25 11.02
C GLY A 284 -22.09 -1.23 10.93
N ALA A 285 -21.89 -2.00 12.00
CA ALA A 285 -22.22 -3.41 12.02
C ALA A 285 -23.72 -3.67 11.90
N LYS A 286 -24.57 -2.82 12.50
CA LYS A 286 -26.03 -2.91 12.37
C LYS A 286 -26.49 -2.65 10.94
N ILE A 287 -25.92 -1.64 10.28
CA ILE A 287 -26.16 -1.35 8.85
C ILE A 287 -25.75 -2.57 8.01
N PHE A 288 -24.54 -3.08 8.21
CA PHE A 288 -24.04 -4.21 7.43
C PHE A 288 -24.90 -5.46 7.61
N LYS A 289 -25.28 -5.80 8.84
CA LYS A 289 -26.19 -6.93 9.14
C LYS A 289 -27.52 -6.81 8.38
N LYS A 290 -28.08 -5.60 8.30
CA LYS A 290 -29.31 -5.32 7.53
C LYS A 290 -29.12 -5.53 6.02
N LEU A 291 -27.95 -5.20 5.46
CA LEU A 291 -27.66 -5.44 4.04
C LEU A 291 -27.66 -6.93 3.69
N ILE A 292 -27.09 -7.76 4.57
CA ILE A 292 -26.93 -9.21 4.33
C ILE A 292 -28.12 -10.07 4.81
N GLU A 293 -29.08 -9.48 5.53
CA GLU A 293 -30.19 -10.20 6.18
C GLU A 293 -31.02 -11.06 5.21
N LYS A 294 -31.24 -10.58 3.98
CA LYS A 294 -32.00 -11.31 2.95
C LYS A 294 -31.21 -12.45 2.28
N HIS A 295 -29.92 -12.57 2.61
CA HIS A 295 -28.98 -13.50 1.99
C HIS A 295 -28.37 -14.49 2.99
N GLN A 296 -28.98 -14.62 4.16
CA GLN A 296 -28.56 -15.56 5.20
C GLN A 296 -28.49 -17.00 4.67
N GLY A 297 -27.49 -17.74 5.12
CA GLY A 297 -27.24 -19.10 4.64
C GLY A 297 -26.46 -19.19 3.32
N LYS A 298 -26.08 -18.06 2.71
CA LYS A 298 -25.19 -18.02 1.54
C LYS A 298 -23.84 -17.43 1.88
N ILE A 299 -22.83 -17.82 1.12
CA ILE A 299 -21.55 -17.12 1.04
C ILE A 299 -21.76 -15.85 0.24
N LEU A 300 -21.31 -14.72 0.76
CA LEU A 300 -21.52 -13.41 0.13
C LEU A 300 -20.19 -12.78 -0.27
N VAL A 301 -20.11 -12.33 -1.52
CA VAL A 301 -19.06 -11.42 -1.97
C VAL A 301 -19.66 -10.02 -2.10
N ILE A 302 -19.21 -9.12 -1.24
CA ILE A 302 -19.74 -7.75 -1.15
C ILE A 302 -18.74 -6.80 -1.79
N ASP A 303 -19.12 -6.11 -2.86
CA ASP A 303 -18.31 -5.16 -3.62
C ASP A 303 -18.72 -3.72 -3.27
N PHE A 304 -17.82 -2.99 -2.61
CA PHE A 304 -17.96 -1.56 -2.37
C PHE A 304 -17.40 -0.77 -3.57
N TRP A 305 -18.28 -0.03 -4.24
CA TRP A 305 -17.97 0.66 -5.49
C TRP A 305 -18.58 2.08 -5.56
N ALA A 306 -18.22 2.83 -6.60
CA ALA A 306 -18.79 4.14 -6.91
C ALA A 306 -18.73 4.45 -8.41
N GLN A 307 -19.63 5.32 -8.89
CA GLN A 307 -19.69 5.77 -10.29
C GLN A 307 -18.34 6.32 -10.80
N TRP A 308 -17.64 7.10 -9.98
CA TRP A 308 -16.34 7.71 -10.33
C TRP A 308 -15.17 6.72 -10.28
N CYS A 309 -15.35 5.52 -9.70
CA CYS A 309 -14.27 4.55 -9.53
C CYS A 309 -14.03 3.75 -10.82
N GLY A 310 -13.03 4.17 -11.61
CA GLY A 310 -12.60 3.48 -12.83
C GLY A 310 -12.27 2.00 -12.63
N PRO A 311 -11.37 1.63 -11.69
CA PRO A 311 -11.03 0.23 -11.44
C PRO A 311 -12.22 -0.63 -10.99
N CYS A 312 -13.16 -0.08 -10.21
CA CYS A 312 -14.37 -0.79 -9.78
C CYS A 312 -15.24 -1.14 -11.00
N ARG A 313 -15.48 -0.16 -11.87
CA ARG A 313 -16.30 -0.34 -13.08
C ARG A 313 -15.70 -1.37 -14.03
N VAL A 314 -14.37 -1.32 -14.24
CA VAL A 314 -13.65 -2.33 -15.03
C VAL A 314 -13.84 -3.74 -14.44
N GLY A 315 -13.74 -3.88 -13.11
CA GLY A 315 -13.97 -5.15 -12.43
C GLY A 315 -15.40 -5.66 -12.59
N ILE A 316 -16.39 -4.79 -12.37
CA ILE A 316 -17.82 -5.09 -12.51
C ILE A 316 -18.15 -5.52 -13.94
N GLU A 317 -17.78 -4.71 -14.94
CA GLU A 317 -18.06 -4.95 -16.36
C GLU A 317 -17.38 -6.25 -16.84
N GLY A 318 -16.13 -6.48 -16.42
CA GLY A 318 -15.37 -7.68 -16.77
C GLY A 318 -15.91 -8.98 -16.18
N SER A 319 -16.76 -8.93 -15.15
CA SER A 319 -17.29 -10.10 -14.44
C SER A 319 -18.79 -10.37 -14.68
N VAL A 320 -19.43 -9.66 -15.60
CA VAL A 320 -20.85 -9.83 -15.95
C VAL A 320 -21.19 -11.27 -16.33
N ALA A 321 -20.42 -11.88 -17.23
CA ALA A 321 -20.68 -13.24 -17.71
C ALA A 321 -20.64 -14.27 -16.56
N LYS A 322 -19.67 -14.12 -15.65
CA LYS A 322 -19.52 -14.96 -14.48
C LYS A 322 -20.69 -14.81 -13.51
N ARG A 323 -21.10 -13.59 -13.18
CA ARG A 323 -22.28 -13.36 -12.32
C ARG A 323 -23.57 -13.92 -12.91
N LYS A 324 -23.76 -13.83 -14.22
CA LYS A 324 -24.91 -14.44 -14.89
C LYS A 324 -24.91 -15.96 -14.77
N LYS A 325 -23.75 -16.62 -14.88
CA LYS A 325 -23.61 -18.07 -14.67
C LYS A 325 -23.92 -18.48 -13.22
N LEU A 326 -23.57 -17.63 -12.26
CA LEU A 326 -23.69 -17.92 -10.82
C LEU A 326 -24.97 -17.37 -10.17
N VAL A 327 -25.89 -16.78 -10.95
CA VAL A 327 -27.06 -16.06 -10.40
C VAL A 327 -28.00 -16.92 -9.55
N ASP A 328 -28.11 -18.20 -9.90
CA ASP A 328 -28.96 -19.18 -9.22
C ASP A 328 -28.15 -20.16 -8.38
N ASN A 329 -26.89 -19.82 -8.07
CA ASN A 329 -26.07 -20.63 -7.19
C ASN A 329 -26.70 -20.66 -5.78
N PRO A 330 -26.93 -21.87 -5.21
CA PRO A 330 -27.57 -22.00 -3.91
C PRO A 330 -26.65 -21.53 -2.77
N ASP A 331 -25.33 -21.62 -2.96
CA ASP A 331 -24.32 -21.39 -1.92
C ASP A 331 -23.67 -19.99 -1.99
N LEU A 332 -23.82 -19.25 -3.09
CA LEU A 332 -23.10 -18.00 -3.34
C LEU A 332 -24.03 -16.87 -3.81
N ASP A 333 -23.81 -15.66 -3.32
CA ASP A 333 -24.42 -14.45 -3.88
C ASP A 333 -23.45 -13.25 -3.88
N PHE A 334 -23.76 -12.25 -4.70
CA PHE A 334 -22.98 -11.02 -4.85
C PHE A 334 -23.82 -9.81 -4.45
N LEU A 335 -23.28 -8.96 -3.59
CA LEU A 335 -23.90 -7.70 -3.17
C LEU A 335 -23.02 -6.53 -3.63
N PHE A 336 -23.64 -5.48 -4.13
CA PHE A 336 -22.97 -4.26 -4.60
C PHE A 336 -23.41 -3.11 -3.73
N VAL A 337 -22.46 -2.41 -3.09
CA VAL A 337 -22.77 -1.31 -2.16
C VAL A 337 -22.10 -0.04 -2.64
N THR A 338 -22.90 1.00 -2.83
CA THR A 338 -22.45 2.36 -3.12
C THR A 338 -23.18 3.36 -2.22
N ASP A 339 -22.74 4.61 -2.18
CA ASP A 339 -23.40 5.66 -1.43
C ASP A 339 -23.94 6.79 -2.33
N GLU A 340 -24.73 7.67 -1.74
CA GLU A 340 -25.31 8.80 -2.46
C GLU A 340 -24.27 9.82 -2.93
N SER A 341 -23.12 9.93 -2.27
CA SER A 341 -22.06 10.86 -2.68
C SER A 341 -21.22 10.29 -3.81
N GLY A 342 -20.92 8.98 -3.76
CA GLY A 342 -20.13 8.28 -4.76
C GLY A 342 -20.91 7.95 -6.03
N THR A 343 -22.23 7.79 -5.91
CA THR A 343 -23.15 7.56 -7.03
C THR A 343 -24.38 8.48 -6.88
N PRO A 344 -24.24 9.79 -7.16
CA PRO A 344 -25.29 10.78 -6.93
C PRO A 344 -26.43 10.69 -7.96
N ASP A 345 -26.15 10.23 -9.18
CA ASP A 345 -27.14 10.08 -10.23
C ASP A 345 -27.89 8.74 -10.08
N VAL A 346 -29.14 8.82 -9.62
CA VAL A 346 -30.01 7.64 -9.41
C VAL A 346 -30.30 6.93 -10.72
N LYS A 347 -30.46 7.68 -11.83
CA LYS A 347 -30.70 7.07 -13.13
C LYS A 347 -29.47 6.29 -13.60
N PHE A 348 -28.28 6.87 -13.43
CA PHE A 348 -27.04 6.14 -13.69
C PHE A 348 -26.97 4.85 -12.86
N PHE A 349 -27.28 4.91 -11.56
CA PHE A 349 -27.27 3.73 -10.69
C PHE A 349 -28.21 2.62 -11.21
N GLU A 350 -29.45 2.96 -11.54
CA GLU A 350 -30.44 2.02 -12.06
C GLU A 350 -30.02 1.42 -13.41
N ASP A 351 -29.64 2.26 -14.37
CA ASP A 351 -29.20 1.84 -15.71
C ASP A 351 -27.93 0.97 -15.64
N TYR A 352 -26.98 1.34 -14.77
CA TYR A 352 -25.73 0.60 -14.58
C TYR A 352 -25.97 -0.76 -13.94
N ASN A 353 -26.86 -0.85 -12.95
CA ASN A 353 -27.22 -2.12 -12.32
C ASN A 353 -27.87 -3.08 -13.31
N GLN A 354 -28.79 -2.59 -14.14
CA GLN A 354 -29.46 -3.39 -15.16
C GLN A 354 -28.48 -3.87 -16.23
N THR A 355 -27.68 -2.94 -16.78
CA THR A 355 -26.72 -3.24 -17.86
C THR A 355 -25.65 -4.24 -17.41
N ASN A 356 -25.15 -4.10 -16.18
CA ASN A 356 -24.04 -4.90 -15.65
C ASN A 356 -24.48 -6.05 -14.73
N PHE A 357 -25.77 -6.35 -14.66
CA PHE A 357 -26.29 -7.49 -13.91
C PHE A 357 -25.91 -7.45 -12.41
N LEU A 358 -26.17 -6.31 -11.77
CA LEU A 358 -25.97 -6.12 -10.33
C LEU A 358 -27.27 -6.41 -9.57
N LYS A 359 -27.63 -7.69 -9.46
CA LYS A 359 -28.93 -8.16 -8.94
C LYS A 359 -29.23 -7.63 -7.53
N ASN A 360 -28.24 -7.66 -6.64
CA ASN A 360 -28.37 -7.17 -5.27
C ASN A 360 -27.52 -5.91 -5.06
N SER A 361 -28.04 -4.77 -5.52
CA SER A 361 -27.34 -3.48 -5.43
C SER A 361 -28.01 -2.56 -4.42
N TYR A 362 -27.21 -1.91 -3.59
CA TYR A 362 -27.65 -1.05 -2.49
C TYR A 362 -26.98 0.31 -2.61
N ARG A 363 -27.79 1.37 -2.67
CA ARG A 363 -27.37 2.76 -2.58
C ARG A 363 -27.73 3.29 -1.20
N VAL A 364 -26.76 3.25 -0.28
CA VAL A 364 -26.93 3.67 1.13
C VAL A 364 -26.69 5.18 1.28
N THR A 365 -27.05 5.75 2.43
CA THR A 365 -26.72 7.15 2.74
C THR A 365 -25.21 7.35 2.90
N ALA A 366 -24.73 8.59 2.73
CA ALA A 366 -23.32 8.92 2.91
C ALA A 366 -22.81 8.56 4.33
N ASP A 367 -23.61 8.82 5.36
CA ASP A 367 -23.27 8.52 6.76
C ASP A 367 -23.21 7.02 7.04
N GLU A 368 -24.16 6.24 6.48
CA GLU A 368 -24.12 4.78 6.56
C GLU A 368 -22.85 4.23 5.90
N TYR A 369 -22.48 4.77 4.74
CA TYR A 369 -21.26 4.36 4.05
C TYR A 369 -19.98 4.70 4.83
N LEU A 370 -19.93 5.86 5.48
CA LEU A 370 -18.83 6.22 6.38
C LEU A 370 -18.73 5.25 7.57
N ALA A 371 -19.85 4.86 8.15
CA ALA A 371 -19.88 3.86 9.22
C ALA A 371 -19.41 2.47 8.74
N LEU A 372 -19.73 2.08 7.50
CA LEU A 372 -19.21 0.85 6.87
C LEU A 372 -17.70 0.93 6.60
N ARG A 373 -17.20 2.11 6.18
CA ARG A 373 -15.75 2.37 6.02
C ARG A 373 -15.00 2.28 7.32
N GLU A 374 -15.58 2.79 8.41
CA GLU A 374 -15.03 2.66 9.75
C GLU A 374 -15.00 1.20 10.20
N LEU A 375 -16.12 0.48 10.03
CA LEU A 375 -16.25 -0.93 10.41
C LEU A 375 -15.16 -1.81 9.77
N PHE A 376 -14.99 -1.70 8.45
CA PHE A 376 -14.03 -2.52 7.69
C PHE A 376 -12.70 -1.82 7.41
N LYS A 377 -12.49 -0.63 7.98
CA LYS A 377 -11.23 0.14 7.94
C LYS A 377 -10.66 0.34 6.53
N PHE A 378 -11.51 0.71 5.57
CA PHE A 378 -11.07 0.98 4.19
C PHE A 378 -11.23 2.45 3.81
N ASN A 379 -10.24 2.94 3.06
CA ASN A 379 -10.21 4.32 2.58
C ASN A 379 -10.25 4.46 1.05
N GLY A 380 -10.14 3.35 0.33
CA GLY A 380 -10.18 3.30 -1.12
C GLY A 380 -11.01 2.13 -1.59
N ILE A 381 -11.51 2.26 -2.82
CA ILE A 381 -12.29 1.24 -3.54
C ILE A 381 -11.57 0.91 -4.86
N PRO A 382 -11.74 -0.31 -5.43
CA PRO A 382 -12.68 -1.35 -5.00
C PRO A 382 -12.29 -2.00 -3.67
N ARG A 383 -13.29 -2.34 -2.87
CA ARG A 383 -13.11 -3.09 -1.61
C ARG A 383 -14.11 -4.24 -1.59
N TYR A 384 -13.62 -5.43 -1.27
CA TYR A 384 -14.44 -6.64 -1.23
C TYR A 384 -14.44 -7.27 0.16
N ILE A 385 -15.62 -7.68 0.62
CA ILE A 385 -15.81 -8.43 1.86
C ILE A 385 -16.36 -9.82 1.52
N LEU A 386 -15.76 -10.85 2.09
CA LEU A 386 -16.24 -12.23 2.03
C LEU A 386 -16.92 -12.59 3.35
N VAL A 387 -18.18 -12.98 3.26
CA VAL A 387 -19.02 -13.42 4.39
C VAL A 387 -19.36 -14.90 4.19
N ASP A 388 -19.31 -15.70 5.26
CA ASP A 388 -19.80 -17.08 5.22
C ASP A 388 -21.30 -17.19 5.45
N GLU A 389 -21.82 -18.41 5.33
CA GLU A 389 -23.25 -18.73 5.46
C GLU A 389 -23.84 -18.40 6.84
N SER A 390 -22.99 -18.34 7.87
CA SER A 390 -23.40 -17.97 9.24
C SER A 390 -23.42 -16.45 9.46
N GLY A 391 -23.01 -15.67 8.46
CA GLY A 391 -22.89 -14.21 8.55
C GLY A 391 -21.57 -13.74 9.15
N LYS A 392 -20.58 -14.63 9.35
CA LYS A 392 -19.26 -14.26 9.87
C LYS A 392 -18.37 -13.75 8.76
N ILE A 393 -17.49 -12.80 9.11
CA ILE A 393 -16.55 -12.20 8.16
C ILE A 393 -15.34 -13.11 8.01
N ARG A 394 -15.14 -13.63 6.80
CA ARG A 394 -14.02 -14.50 6.43
C ARG A 394 -12.82 -13.71 5.98
N ASP A 395 -13.06 -12.70 5.15
CA ASP A 395 -12.03 -11.80 4.67
C ASP A 395 -12.63 -10.42 4.44
N ASP A 396 -12.19 -9.44 5.21
CA ASP A 396 -12.60 -8.06 5.02
C ASP A 396 -11.79 -7.33 3.95
N ASN A 397 -10.86 -8.00 3.26
CA ASN A 397 -10.11 -7.47 2.11
C ASN A 397 -9.96 -8.53 1.01
N PHE A 398 -11.08 -9.11 0.61
CA PHE A 398 -11.13 -10.25 -0.29
C PHE A 398 -10.55 -9.93 -1.69
N ALA A 399 -9.74 -10.85 -2.22
CA ALA A 399 -9.10 -10.70 -3.53
C ALA A 399 -10.03 -11.11 -4.68
N SER A 400 -11.13 -10.38 -4.90
CA SER A 400 -12.19 -10.77 -5.85
C SER A 400 -11.75 -10.92 -7.31
N HIS A 401 -10.60 -10.37 -7.71
CA HIS A 401 -10.04 -10.59 -9.05
C HIS A 401 -9.63 -12.06 -9.29
N ASN A 402 -9.38 -12.82 -8.21
CA ASN A 402 -9.07 -14.25 -8.22
C ASN A 402 -10.23 -15.09 -7.65
N LEU A 403 -11.48 -14.65 -7.82
CA LEU A 403 -12.67 -15.22 -7.19
C LEU A 403 -12.66 -16.76 -7.10
N ASP A 404 -12.41 -17.45 -8.20
CA ASP A 404 -12.52 -18.92 -8.25
C ASP A 404 -11.45 -19.59 -7.39
N TYR A 405 -10.22 -19.08 -7.46
CA TYR A 405 -9.11 -19.54 -6.64
C TYR A 405 -9.43 -19.29 -5.16
N GLU A 406 -9.90 -18.08 -4.84
CA GLU A 406 -10.17 -17.68 -3.47
C GLU A 406 -11.34 -18.43 -2.84
N LEU A 407 -12.44 -18.65 -3.58
CA LEU A 407 -13.57 -19.45 -3.09
C LEU A 407 -13.17 -20.91 -2.86
N ARG A 408 -12.39 -21.51 -3.77
CA ARG A 408 -11.84 -22.86 -3.57
C ARG A 408 -10.85 -22.94 -2.41
N ARG A 409 -10.12 -21.86 -2.16
CA ARG A 409 -9.14 -21.76 -1.07
C ARG A 409 -9.83 -21.63 0.30
N VAL A 410 -10.90 -20.84 0.37
CA VAL A 410 -11.61 -20.54 1.64
C VAL A 410 -12.69 -21.57 1.94
N PHE A 411 -13.36 -22.11 0.92
CA PHE A 411 -14.45 -23.09 1.03
C PHE A 411 -14.25 -24.28 0.06
N PRO A 412 -13.15 -25.05 0.22
CA PRO A 412 -12.81 -26.15 -0.68
C PRO A 412 -13.91 -27.20 -0.78
N GLU A 413 -14.60 -27.51 0.31
CA GLU A 413 -15.72 -28.46 0.37
C GLU A 413 -16.90 -28.08 -0.52
N LYS A 414 -17.06 -26.79 -0.85
CA LYS A 414 -18.16 -26.29 -1.69
C LYS A 414 -17.75 -26.06 -3.14
N PHE A 415 -16.54 -25.56 -3.41
CA PHE A 415 -16.18 -25.06 -4.74
C PHE A 415 -15.10 -25.85 -5.47
N LYS A 416 -14.53 -26.91 -4.89
CA LYS A 416 -13.41 -27.67 -5.49
C LYS A 416 -13.71 -28.15 -6.92
N ASP A 417 -14.92 -28.67 -7.15
CA ASP A 417 -15.35 -29.23 -8.43
C ASP A 417 -16.45 -28.39 -9.11
N VAL A 418 -16.75 -27.20 -8.57
CA VAL A 418 -17.74 -26.27 -9.16
C VAL A 418 -17.07 -25.45 -10.26
N GLU A 419 -17.69 -25.46 -11.44
CA GLU A 419 -17.27 -24.62 -12.56
C GLU A 419 -17.80 -23.20 -12.38
N LEU A 420 -17.02 -22.38 -11.67
CA LEU A 420 -17.34 -20.97 -11.39
C LEU A 420 -17.24 -20.06 -12.62
#